data_AF-A0A1I8FXK9-F1
#
_entry.id   AF-A0A1I8FXK9-F1
#
_cell.length_a   1.000
_cell.length_b   1.000
_cell.length_c   1.000
_cell.angle_alpha   90.00
_cell.angle_beta   90.00
_cell.angle_gamma   90.00
#
_symmetry.space_group_name_H-M   'P 1'
#
loop_
_entity.id
_entity.type
_entity.pdbx_description
1 polymer ?
#
loop_
_entity_poly.entity_id
_entity_poly.type
_entity_poly.pdbx_seq_one_letter_code
_entity_poly.pdbx_strand_id
1 'polypeptide(L)'
;MPSKIVRIFTSSTFTDLVILRCLMFNADTGVERNSLMERVYPKIKEYCREKHGLEFQVVDMRWGVRDEATDDHMTTELCLREIKTCQRVSVGPNFVVLLGQKYGYRPVPTLIDAQEFDMIVAAVRQGGAEKDAACLERWYKRDANIVPPV
;
A
#
# COMPACT_ATOMS: atom_id res chain seq x y z
N MET A 1 4.17 14.61 26.01
CA MET A 1 3.42 13.57 26.76
C MET A 1 3.54 12.26 25.98
N PRO A 2 3.68 11.09 26.61
CA PRO A 2 3.63 9.83 25.90
C PRO A 2 2.28 9.71 25.19
N SER A 3 2.29 9.18 23.95
CA SER A 3 1.06 8.92 23.20
C SER A 3 0.11 8.05 24.02
N LYS A 4 -1.21 8.19 23.84
CA LYS A 4 -2.23 7.33 24.47
C LYS A 4 -2.97 6.48 23.45
N ILE A 5 -2.33 6.23 22.31
CA ILE A 5 -2.98 5.62 21.14
C ILE A 5 -2.24 4.32 20.79
N VAL A 6 -2.99 3.25 20.59
CA VAL A 6 -2.55 2.03 19.90
C VAL A 6 -3.13 2.11 18.48
N ARG A 7 -2.28 2.48 17.51
CA ARG A 7 -2.66 2.62 16.10
C ARG A 7 -1.98 1.54 15.29
N ILE A 8 -2.76 0.63 14.71
CA ILE A 8 -2.24 -0.45 13.88
C ILE A 8 -2.55 -0.21 12.41
N PHE A 9 -1.57 -0.42 11.54
CA PHE A 9 -1.78 -0.57 10.11
C PHE A 9 -2.00 -2.05 9.78
N THR A 10 -3.12 -2.37 9.14
CA THR A 10 -3.44 -3.75 8.76
C THR A 10 -3.20 -3.95 7.26
N SER A 11 -2.25 -4.81 6.91
CA SER A 11 -1.91 -5.18 5.52
C SER A 11 -2.28 -6.65 5.21
N SER A 12 -2.11 -7.06 3.96
CA SER A 12 -2.25 -8.47 3.53
C SER A 12 -1.65 -8.72 2.15
N THR A 13 -1.28 -9.97 1.87
CA THR A 13 -0.86 -10.44 0.54
C THR A 13 -2.09 -10.62 -0.36
N PHE A 14 -2.61 -9.52 -0.92
CA PHE A 14 -3.80 -9.53 -1.79
C PHE A 14 -3.45 -9.64 -3.26
N THR A 15 -4.23 -10.40 -4.03
CA THR A 15 -4.23 -10.27 -5.50
C THR A 15 -5.19 -9.15 -5.90
N ASP A 16 -4.69 -7.96 -6.26
CA ASP A 16 -5.53 -6.84 -6.74
C ASP A 16 -6.05 -7.11 -8.16
N LEU A 17 -7.17 -7.82 -8.26
CA LEU A 17 -8.03 -7.78 -9.45
C LEU A 17 -9.29 -6.93 -9.23
N VAL A 18 -9.34 -6.12 -8.18
CA VAL A 18 -10.52 -5.31 -7.82
C VAL A 18 -10.11 -3.90 -7.44
N ILE A 19 -9.69 -3.11 -8.43
CA ILE A 19 -9.70 -1.64 -8.33
C ILE A 19 -10.85 -1.05 -9.16
N LEU A 20 -11.60 -1.89 -9.89
CA LEU A 20 -12.85 -1.51 -10.50
C LEU A 20 -14.02 -2.17 -9.77
N ARG A 21 -14.72 -1.35 -8.98
CA ARG A 21 -15.94 -1.61 -8.18
C ARG A 21 -15.73 -2.39 -6.89
N CYS A 22 -16.04 -1.73 -5.77
CA CYS A 22 -17.01 -2.05 -4.70
C CYS A 22 -17.62 -3.47 -4.52
N LEU A 23 -17.19 -4.52 -5.21
CA LEU A 23 -17.74 -5.87 -5.07
C LEU A 23 -16.81 -6.71 -4.22
N MET A 24 -17.25 -6.86 -2.98
CA MET A 24 -16.76 -7.63 -1.84
C MET A 24 -16.56 -9.14 -2.11
N PHE A 25 -16.32 -9.60 -3.34
CA PHE A 25 -16.55 -11.01 -3.69
C PHE A 25 -15.34 -11.86 -4.08
N ASN A 26 -14.14 -11.32 -4.35
CA ASN A 26 -13.00 -12.15 -4.77
C ASN A 26 -11.63 -11.58 -4.38
N ALA A 27 -11.45 -11.15 -3.13
CA ALA A 27 -10.14 -10.76 -2.65
C ALA A 27 -9.74 -11.63 -1.47
N ASP A 28 -8.53 -12.17 -1.57
CA ASP A 28 -7.90 -13.01 -0.54
C ASP A 28 -8.05 -12.37 0.85
N THR A 29 -8.21 -13.21 1.88
CA THR A 29 -8.40 -12.82 3.29
C THR A 29 -9.65 -11.96 3.63
N GLY A 30 -10.66 -11.90 2.76
CA GLY A 30 -11.85 -11.06 2.99
C GLY A 30 -12.68 -11.47 4.21
N VAL A 31 -12.85 -12.78 4.42
CA VAL A 31 -13.62 -13.33 5.56
C VAL A 31 -12.93 -13.02 6.89
N GLU A 32 -11.62 -13.20 6.93
CA GLU A 32 -10.78 -12.94 8.09
C GLU A 32 -10.83 -11.45 8.47
N ARG A 33 -10.76 -10.56 7.49
CA ARG A 33 -10.85 -9.11 7.74
C ARG A 33 -12.23 -8.67 8.20
N ASN A 34 -13.29 -9.20 7.61
CA ASN A 34 -14.65 -8.91 8.07
C ASN A 34 -14.84 -9.40 9.52
N SER A 35 -14.34 -10.58 9.85
CA SER A 35 -14.35 -11.10 11.22
C SER A 35 -13.56 -10.20 12.18
N LEU A 36 -12.40 -9.68 11.76
CA LEU A 36 -11.63 -8.72 12.56
C LEU A 36 -12.44 -7.45 12.83
N MET A 37 -13.05 -6.86 11.80
CA MET A 37 -13.85 -5.63 11.90
C MET A 37 -15.10 -5.79 12.77
N GLU A 38 -15.86 -6.87 12.55
CA GLU A 38 -17.15 -7.08 13.21
C GLU A 38 -17.00 -7.59 14.65
N ARG A 39 -15.97 -8.40 14.93
CA ARG A 39 -15.90 -9.18 16.17
C ARG A 39 -14.68 -8.88 17.03
N VAL A 40 -13.53 -8.62 16.43
CA VAL A 40 -12.24 -8.54 17.15
C VAL A 40 -11.90 -7.10 17.54
N TYR A 41 -11.86 -6.18 16.58
CA TYR A 41 -11.50 -4.78 16.83
C TYR A 41 -12.41 -4.07 17.84
N PRO A 42 -13.74 -4.29 17.86
CA PRO A 42 -14.59 -3.70 18.90
C PRO A 42 -14.18 -4.13 20.31
N LYS A 43 -13.88 -5.42 20.50
CA LYS A 43 -13.44 -5.96 21.79
C LYS A 43 -12.07 -5.44 22.21
N ILE A 44 -11.12 -5.33 21.28
CA ILE A 44 -9.81 -4.74 21.54
C ILE A 44 -9.96 -3.26 21.93
N LYS A 45 -10.80 -2.52 21.21
CA LYS A 45 -11.06 -1.10 21.49
C LYS A 45 -11.63 -0.90 22.89
N GLU A 46 -12.60 -1.72 23.28
CA GLU A 46 -13.16 -1.72 24.63
C GLU A 46 -12.11 -2.07 25.67
N TYR A 47 -11.34 -3.14 25.47
CA TYR A 47 -10.26 -3.55 26.38
C TYR A 47 -9.20 -2.46 26.59
N CYS A 48 -8.70 -1.87 25.50
CA CYS A 48 -7.71 -0.78 25.56
C CYS A 48 -8.25 0.43 26.33
N ARG A 49 -9.51 0.79 26.10
CA ARG A 49 -10.15 1.93 26.77
C ARG A 49 -10.36 1.65 28.26
N GLU A 50 -10.94 0.51 28.61
CA GLU A 50 -11.37 0.22 29.98
C GLU A 50 -10.22 -0.19 30.90
N LYS A 51 -9.25 -0.96 30.39
CA LYS A 51 -8.16 -1.49 31.21
C LYS A 51 -6.93 -0.59 31.24
N HIS A 52 -6.71 0.18 30.17
CA HIS A 52 -5.48 0.94 29.99
C HIS A 52 -5.69 2.44 29.71
N GLY A 53 -6.93 2.89 29.52
CA GLY A 53 -7.20 4.29 29.13
C GLY A 53 -6.58 4.68 27.79
N LEU A 54 -6.39 3.70 26.90
CA LEU A 54 -5.80 3.85 25.58
C LEU A 54 -6.87 3.91 24.50
N GLU A 55 -6.63 4.72 23.47
CA GLU A 55 -7.44 4.71 22.25
C GLU A 55 -6.90 3.67 21.26
N PHE A 56 -7.78 2.83 20.73
CA PHE A 56 -7.41 1.86 19.68
C PHE A 56 -7.91 2.34 18.31
N GLN A 57 -7.00 2.39 17.35
CA GLN A 57 -7.25 2.82 15.98
C GLN A 57 -6.69 1.78 15.00
N VAL A 58 -7.48 1.48 13.97
CA VAL A 58 -7.07 0.60 12.87
C VAL A 58 -7.03 1.42 11.60
N VAL A 59 -5.93 1.28 10.86
CA VAL A 59 -5.78 1.84 9.52
C VAL A 59 -5.76 0.70 8.52
N ASP A 60 -6.81 0.64 7.70
CA ASP A 60 -6.95 -0.32 6.63
C ASP A 60 -7.17 0.43 5.31
N MET A 61 -6.12 0.55 4.52
CA MET A 61 -6.15 1.26 3.23
C MET A 61 -7.05 0.56 2.19
N ARG A 62 -7.52 -0.66 2.45
CA ARG A 62 -8.52 -1.32 1.59
C ARG A 62 -9.93 -0.77 1.80
N TRP A 63 -10.18 -0.14 2.95
CA TRP A 63 -11.44 0.49 3.30
C TRP A 63 -11.28 2.02 3.26
N GLY A 64 -11.58 2.62 2.11
CA GLY A 64 -11.63 4.08 1.97
C GLY A 64 -10.41 4.75 1.34
N VAL A 65 -9.48 4.00 0.73
CA VAL A 65 -8.58 4.61 -0.26
C VAL A 65 -9.38 4.91 -1.52
N ARG A 66 -9.42 6.20 -1.86
CA ARG A 66 -10.04 6.70 -3.09
C ARG A 66 -9.29 6.16 -4.30
N ASP A 67 -10.03 5.81 -5.34
CA ASP A 67 -9.56 5.20 -6.59
C ASP A 67 -8.34 5.95 -7.21
N GLU A 68 -8.23 7.25 -6.95
CA GLU A 68 -7.17 8.16 -7.43
C GLU A 68 -5.74 7.73 -7.09
N ALA A 69 -5.51 7.06 -5.95
CA ALA A 69 -4.16 6.70 -5.50
C ALA A 69 -3.54 5.51 -6.27
N THR A 70 -4.38 4.68 -6.87
CA THR A 70 -3.93 3.53 -7.68
C THR A 70 -3.44 3.99 -9.03
N ASP A 71 -4.19 4.90 -9.67
CA ASP A 71 -3.92 5.35 -11.04
C ASP A 71 -2.54 6.03 -11.16
N ASP A 72 -2.03 6.64 -10.08
CA ASP A 72 -0.74 7.35 -10.05
C ASP A 72 0.45 6.50 -9.57
N HIS A 73 0.29 5.18 -9.44
CA HIS A 73 1.29 4.27 -8.87
C HIS A 73 1.74 4.63 -7.42
N MET A 74 0.92 5.36 -6.67
CA MET A 74 1.29 5.88 -5.34
C MET A 74 0.94 4.95 -4.19
N THR A 75 0.21 3.86 -4.44
CA THR A 75 -0.34 2.95 -3.42
C THR A 75 0.72 2.44 -2.44
N THR A 76 1.88 1.99 -2.93
CA THR A 76 2.96 1.48 -2.08
C THR A 76 3.54 2.58 -1.18
N GLU A 77 3.79 3.76 -1.73
CA GLU A 77 4.35 4.89 -0.97
C GLU A 77 3.39 5.35 0.13
N LEU A 78 2.09 5.44 -0.18
CA LEU A 78 1.06 5.79 0.79
C LEU A 78 0.97 4.77 1.92
N CYS A 79 1.00 3.47 1.60
CA CYS A 79 1.04 2.41 2.61
C CYS A 79 2.28 2.55 3.52
N LEU A 80 3.46 2.74 2.94
CA LEU A 80 4.70 2.90 3.71
C LEU A 80 4.69 4.16 4.58
N ARG A 81 4.13 5.26 4.08
CA ARG A 81 3.98 6.51 4.84
C ARG A 81 3.05 6.33 6.03
N GLU A 82 1.97 5.58 5.86
CA GLU A 82 1.02 5.30 6.94
C GLU A 82 1.59 4.35 7.98
N ILE A 83 2.37 3.34 7.57
CA ILE A 83 3.12 2.47 8.49
C ILE A 83 4.10 3.31 9.32
N LYS A 84 4.88 4.20 8.70
CA LYS A 84 5.77 5.13 9.41
C LYS A 84 5.01 6.02 10.41
N THR A 85 3.80 6.46 10.06
CA THR A 85 2.95 7.21 10.97
C THR A 85 2.51 6.36 12.15
N CYS A 86 2.05 5.12 11.93
CA CYS A 86 1.68 4.20 13.00
C CYS A 86 2.86 3.91 13.94
N GLN A 87 4.07 3.71 13.41
CA GLN A 87 5.29 3.52 14.19
C GLN A 87 5.64 4.73 15.06
N ARG A 88 5.37 5.95 14.58
CA ARG A 88 5.64 7.19 15.32
C ARG A 88 4.61 7.45 16.42
N VAL A 89 3.34 7.14 16.19
CA VAL A 89 2.24 7.54 17.10
C VAL A 89 1.74 6.43 18.01
N SER A 90 1.91 5.16 17.64
CA SER A 90 1.41 4.02 18.43
C SER A 90 2.32 3.75 19.62
N VAL A 91 1.75 3.50 20.79
CA VAL A 91 2.50 3.06 21.99
C VAL A 91 2.80 1.57 22.03
N GLY A 92 2.30 0.81 21.06
CA GLY A 92 2.43 -0.64 21.05
C GLY A 92 2.56 -1.17 19.63
N PRO A 93 1.91 -2.30 19.29
CA PRO A 93 1.93 -2.79 17.93
C PRO A 93 1.48 -1.69 16.98
N ASN A 94 2.17 -1.60 15.84
CA ASN A 94 1.92 -0.57 14.83
C ASN A 94 1.63 -1.16 13.44
N PHE A 95 1.85 -2.47 13.27
CA PHE A 95 1.69 -3.16 12.00
C PHE A 95 1.21 -4.60 12.22
N VAL A 96 0.22 -5.01 11.43
CA VAL A 96 -0.31 -6.38 11.39
C VAL A 96 -0.45 -6.78 9.93
N VAL A 97 -0.01 -7.98 9.57
CA VAL A 97 -0.12 -8.49 8.20
C VAL A 97 -0.78 -9.87 8.20
N LEU A 98 -1.72 -10.07 7.29
CA LEU A 98 -2.26 -11.40 6.98
C LEU A 98 -1.50 -11.95 5.76
N LEU A 99 -0.76 -13.04 5.96
CA LEU A 99 0.02 -13.69 4.92
C LEU A 99 -0.71 -14.94 4.42
N GLY A 100 -0.83 -15.07 3.11
CA GLY A 100 -1.31 -16.28 2.45
C GLY A 100 -0.26 -16.85 1.49
N GLN A 101 -0.62 -17.92 0.79
CA GLN A 101 0.21 -18.62 -0.17
C GLN A 101 0.18 -17.93 -1.55
N LYS A 102 0.35 -16.61 -1.56
CA LYS A 102 0.37 -15.78 -2.77
C LYS A 102 1.37 -14.64 -2.61
N TYR A 103 1.97 -14.21 -3.72
CA TYR A 103 2.88 -13.06 -3.76
C TYR A 103 2.18 -11.72 -3.56
N GLY A 104 0.85 -11.68 -3.67
CA GLY A 104 0.07 -10.45 -3.60
C GLY A 104 0.25 -9.56 -4.84
N TYR A 105 -0.09 -8.28 -4.68
CA TYR A 105 -0.01 -7.26 -5.72
C TYR A 105 1.44 -6.99 -6.08
N ARG A 106 1.75 -7.14 -7.37
CA ARG A 106 3.08 -6.93 -7.95
C ARG A 106 2.97 -5.81 -9.00
N PRO A 107 2.97 -4.53 -8.58
CA PRO A 107 2.93 -3.44 -9.53
C PRO A 107 4.21 -3.41 -10.36
N VAL A 108 4.09 -2.89 -11.58
CA VAL A 108 5.26 -2.51 -12.37
C VAL A 108 5.99 -1.39 -11.60
N PRO A 109 7.33 -1.41 -11.50
CA PRO A 109 8.06 -0.42 -10.73
C PRO A 109 7.84 0.99 -11.28
N THR A 110 7.66 1.97 -10.39
CA THR A 110 7.54 3.39 -10.77
C THR A 110 8.85 4.03 -11.16
N LEU A 111 9.95 3.48 -10.66
CA LEU A 111 11.31 3.91 -10.88
C LEU A 111 12.00 2.84 -11.73
N ILE A 112 12.58 3.25 -12.84
CA ILE A 112 13.37 2.39 -13.71
C ILE A 112 14.80 2.93 -13.70
N ASP A 113 15.78 2.04 -13.61
CA ASP A 113 17.19 2.41 -13.71
C ASP A 113 17.43 3.31 -14.93
N ALA A 114 18.28 4.32 -14.76
CA ALA A 114 18.55 5.30 -15.80
C ALA A 114 18.93 4.67 -17.15
N GLN A 115 19.79 3.66 -17.16
CA GLN A 115 20.25 3.02 -18.39
C GLN A 115 19.13 2.17 -19.00
N GLU A 116 18.43 1.39 -18.18
CA GLU A 116 17.30 0.58 -18.64
C GLU A 116 16.18 1.47 -19.21
N PHE A 117 15.85 2.56 -18.55
CA PHE A 117 14.82 3.50 -18.99
C PHE A 117 15.17 4.13 -20.33
N ASP A 118 16.40 4.63 -20.47
CA ASP A 118 16.87 5.26 -21.71
C ASP A 118 16.87 4.25 -22.88
N MET A 119 17.26 3.00 -22.63
CA MET A 119 17.21 1.91 -23.63
C MET A 119 15.77 1.59 -24.07
N ILE A 120 14.84 1.48 -23.13
CA ILE A 120 13.43 1.19 -23.43
C ILE A 120 12.83 2.31 -24.29
N VAL A 121 13.02 3.58 -23.88
CA VAL A 121 12.50 4.73 -24.62
C VAL A 121 13.11 4.81 -26.03
N ALA A 122 14.42 4.58 -26.16
CA ALA A 122 15.09 4.59 -27.46
C ALA A 122 14.55 3.51 -28.39
N ALA A 123 14.34 2.28 -27.90
CA ALA A 123 13.79 1.18 -28.68
C ALA A 123 12.36 1.47 -29.16
N VAL A 124 11.51 2.04 -28.30
CA VAL A 124 10.13 2.42 -28.64
C VAL A 124 10.09 3.50 -29.72
N ARG A 125 10.95 4.52 -29.60
CA ARG A 125 11.09 5.57 -30.62
C ARG A 125 11.59 5.03 -31.96
N GLN A 126 12.56 4.12 -31.95
CA GLN A 126 13.05 3.45 -33.16
C GLN A 126 11.95 2.64 -33.87
N GLY A 127 11.00 2.08 -33.10
CA GLY A 127 9.82 1.41 -33.62
C GLY A 127 8.73 2.34 -34.19
N GLY A 128 8.93 3.67 -34.16
CA GLY A 128 7.98 4.66 -34.68
C GLY A 128 6.79 4.97 -33.74
N ALA A 129 6.86 4.54 -32.47
CA ALA A 129 5.77 4.67 -31.50
C ALA A 129 5.96 5.86 -30.55
N GLU A 130 6.02 7.09 -31.08
CA GLU A 130 6.31 8.30 -30.28
C GLU A 130 5.29 8.54 -29.15
N LYS A 131 4.02 8.17 -29.36
CA LYS A 131 2.98 8.28 -28.33
C LYS A 131 3.25 7.36 -27.13
N ASP A 132 3.79 6.18 -27.37
CA ASP A 132 4.10 5.22 -26.32
C ASP A 132 5.36 5.64 -25.57
N ALA A 133 6.36 6.19 -26.27
CA ALA A 133 7.53 6.80 -25.64
C ALA A 133 7.15 7.97 -24.70
N ALA A 134 6.27 8.87 -25.17
CA ALA A 134 5.75 9.96 -24.33
C ALA A 134 4.93 9.45 -23.13
N CYS A 135 4.24 8.33 -23.29
CA CYS A 135 3.53 7.67 -22.19
C CYS A 135 4.52 7.15 -21.13
N LEU A 136 5.60 6.49 -21.55
CA LEU A 136 6.64 6.00 -20.64
C LEU A 136 7.31 7.13 -19.86
N GLU A 137 7.68 8.22 -20.54
CA GLU A 137 8.27 9.42 -19.92
C GLU A 137 7.34 10.13 -18.93
N ARG A 138 6.02 9.98 -19.11
CA ARG A 138 5.03 10.54 -18.19
C ARG A 138 4.82 9.69 -16.94
N TRP A 139 4.76 8.37 -17.09
CA TRP A 139 4.30 7.47 -16.02
C TRP A 139 5.42 6.81 -15.22
N TYR A 140 6.65 6.77 -15.74
CA TYR A 140 7.80 6.20 -15.07
C TYR A 140 8.85 7.27 -14.77
N LYS A 141 9.52 7.12 -13.63
CA LYS A 141 10.61 8.00 -13.20
C LYS A 141 11.93 7.34 -13.53
N ARG A 142 12.76 8.05 -14.28
CA ARG A 142 14.16 7.67 -14.53
C ARG A 142 14.96 7.81 -13.24
N ASP A 143 15.49 6.71 -12.72
CA ASP A 143 16.30 6.68 -11.50
C ASP A 143 17.79 6.77 -11.83
N ALA A 144 18.37 7.96 -11.65
CA ALA A 144 19.78 8.21 -11.87
C ALA A 144 20.67 7.85 -10.65
N ASN A 145 20.06 7.46 -9.54
CA ASN A 145 20.72 7.30 -8.24
C ASN A 145 20.74 5.84 -7.76
N ILE A 146 20.24 4.90 -8.56
CA ILE A 146 20.27 3.47 -8.21
C ILE A 146 21.69 2.88 -8.35
N VAL A 147 22.48 3.40 -9.29
CA VAL A 147 23.89 3.02 -9.51
C VAL A 147 24.74 4.26 -9.87
N PRO A 148 25.68 4.69 -9.00
CA PRO A 148 25.91 4.24 -7.62
C PRO A 148 24.82 4.77 -6.66
N PRO A 149 24.46 4.00 -5.61
CA PRO A 149 23.56 4.49 -4.57
C PRO A 149 24.20 5.65 -3.80
N VAL A 150 23.43 6.71 -3.57
CA VAL A 150 23.84 7.90 -2.78
C VAL A 150 23.50 7.70 -1.31
#